data_AF-A0A382RR57-F1
#
_entry.id   AF-A0A382RR57-F1
#
_cell.length_a   1.000
_cell.length_b   1.000
_cell.length_c   1.000
_cell.angle_alpha   90.00
_cell.angle_beta   90.00
_cell.angle_gamma   90.00
#
_symmetry.space_group_name_H-M   'P 1'
#
loop_
_entity.id
_entity.type
_entity.pdbx_description
1 polymer ?
#
loop_
_entity_poly.entity_id
_entity_poly.type
_entity_poly.pdbx_seq_one_letter_code
_entity_poly.pdbx_strand_id
1 'polypeptide(L)'
;VLAGLLGFRRLAVRHGRSIPVRCWLPWAATFGWYGLVDVLPGWFVLLQLFHALQYLAFPLRVEANQHAAASTGAGRVRLHMALYYLALVVVGGIAFIGPSRLVLVSELTLPLAAMVAMGINLHQYFIDGVLWKIRNPEVREALFGHLQLAGSAGPTPSRRH
;
A
#
# COMPACT_ATOMS: atom_id res chain seq x y z
N VAL A 1 -9.07 18.58 -5.51
CA VAL A 1 -10.39 17.91 -5.31
C VAL A 1 -11.17 17.74 -6.61
N LEU A 2 -11.57 18.81 -7.32
CA LEU A 2 -12.44 18.71 -8.51
C LEU A 2 -11.93 17.79 -9.63
N ALA A 3 -10.63 17.84 -9.95
CA ALA A 3 -10.02 16.95 -10.95
C ALA A 3 -10.14 15.46 -10.58
N GLY A 4 -10.04 15.12 -9.30
CA GLY A 4 -10.20 13.75 -8.79
C GLY A 4 -11.64 13.25 -8.93
N LEU A 5 -12.61 14.08 -8.56
CA LEU A 5 -14.04 13.78 -8.74
C LEU A 5 -14.38 13.55 -10.22
N LEU A 6 -13.88 14.40 -11.10
CA LEU A 6 -14.05 14.26 -12.55
C LEU A 6 -13.39 12.99 -13.09
N GLY A 7 -12.20 12.65 -12.59
CA GLY A 7 -11.49 11.41 -12.93
C GLY A 7 -12.29 10.17 -12.56
N PHE A 8 -12.78 10.10 -11.31
CA PHE A 8 -13.60 8.98 -10.86
C PHE A 8 -14.95 8.89 -11.58
N ARG A 9 -15.59 10.01 -11.89
CA ARG A 9 -16.81 10.03 -12.71
C ARG A 9 -16.55 9.46 -14.10
N ARG A 10 -15.48 9.90 -14.77
CA ARG A 10 -15.10 9.39 -16.11
C ARG A 10 -14.79 7.90 -16.07
N LEU A 11 -14.09 7.44 -15.04
CA LEU A 11 -13.75 6.03 -14.85
C LEU A 11 -15.00 5.18 -14.62
N ALA A 12 -15.96 5.66 -13.81
CA ALA A 12 -17.22 4.98 -13.55
C ALA A 12 -18.06 4.83 -14.83
N VAL A 13 -18.17 5.91 -15.61
CA VAL A 13 -18.87 5.91 -16.91
C VAL A 13 -18.20 4.95 -17.90
N ARG A 14 -16.87 4.98 -18.00
CA ARG A 14 -16.12 4.12 -18.94
C ARG A 14 -16.28 2.63 -18.66
N HIS A 15 -16.34 2.24 -17.40
CA HIS A 15 -16.44 0.83 -17.00
C HIS A 15 -17.86 0.38 -16.67
N GLY A 16 -18.86 1.27 -16.72
CA GLY A 16 -20.25 0.97 -16.38
C GLY A 16 -20.45 0.50 -14.92
N ARG A 17 -19.52 0.84 -14.02
CA ARG A 17 -19.50 0.36 -12.63
C ARG A 17 -19.15 1.50 -11.68
N SER A 18 -19.76 1.49 -10.49
CA SER A 18 -19.39 2.42 -9.42
C SER A 18 -17.94 2.19 -8.98
N ILE A 19 -17.23 3.28 -8.70
CA ILE A 19 -15.86 3.20 -8.15
C ILE A 19 -15.91 2.55 -6.76
N PRO A 20 -15.12 1.49 -6.50
CA PRO A 20 -15.08 0.85 -5.20
C PRO A 20 -14.71 1.84 -4.08
N VAL A 21 -15.32 1.68 -2.90
CA VAL A 21 -15.00 2.49 -1.69
C VAL A 21 -13.50 2.49 -1.37
N ARG A 22 -12.82 1.38 -1.67
CA ARG A 22 -11.37 1.21 -1.49
C ARG A 22 -10.53 2.20 -2.29
N CYS A 23 -11.07 2.79 -3.36
CA CYS A 23 -10.41 3.84 -4.15
C CYS A 23 -10.68 5.24 -3.60
N TRP A 24 -11.86 5.44 -2.99
CA TRP A 24 -12.25 6.70 -2.37
C TRP A 24 -11.52 6.97 -1.07
N LEU A 25 -11.29 5.92 -0.26
CA LEU A 25 -10.65 6.01 1.04
C LEU A 25 -9.26 6.68 0.99
N PRO A 26 -8.29 6.21 0.18
CA PRO A 26 -6.98 6.86 0.09
C PRO A 26 -7.08 8.27 -0.50
N TRP A 27 -7.94 8.48 -1.50
CA TRP A 27 -8.13 9.79 -2.13
C TRP A 27 -8.65 10.85 -1.14
N ALA A 28 -9.67 10.52 -0.35
CA ALA A 28 -10.21 11.43 0.67
C ALA A 28 -9.20 11.64 1.81
N ALA A 29 -8.52 10.57 2.24
CA ALA A 29 -7.50 10.62 3.27
C ALA A 29 -6.39 11.61 2.90
N THR A 30 -5.88 11.59 1.66
CA THR A 30 -4.84 12.53 1.21
C THR A 30 -5.24 13.99 1.43
N PHE A 31 -6.49 14.39 1.16
CA PHE A 31 -6.93 15.77 1.40
C PHE A 31 -7.14 16.07 2.89
N GLY A 32 -7.67 15.13 3.66
CA GLY A 32 -7.89 15.31 5.10
C GLY A 32 -6.59 15.50 5.87
N TRP A 33 -5.55 14.76 5.51
CA TRP A 33 -4.28 14.79 6.24
C TRP A 33 -3.49 16.09 6.07
N TYR A 34 -3.49 16.67 4.85
CA TYR A 34 -2.80 17.96 4.64
C TYR A 34 -3.48 19.10 5.40
N GLY A 35 -4.81 19.11 5.49
CA GLY A 35 -5.54 20.07 6.34
C GLY A 35 -5.24 19.89 7.83
N LEU A 36 -5.06 18.64 8.29
CA LEU A 36 -4.70 18.35 9.68
C LEU A 36 -3.29 18.83 10.03
N VAL A 37 -2.31 18.64 9.13
CA VAL A 37 -0.92 19.07 9.36
C VAL A 37 -0.79 20.59 9.40
N ASP A 38 -1.61 21.32 8.63
CA ASP A 38 -1.65 22.79 8.65
C ASP A 38 -2.03 23.33 10.05
N VAL A 39 -2.94 22.64 10.75
CA VAL A 39 -3.38 23.01 12.11
C VAL A 39 -2.45 22.43 13.18
N LEU A 40 -1.92 21.22 12.97
CA LEU A 40 -1.10 20.49 13.94
C LEU A 40 0.17 19.95 13.28
N PRO A 41 1.24 20.76 13.13
CA PRO A 41 2.46 20.36 12.43
C PRO A 41 3.14 19.12 13.00
N GLY A 42 3.00 18.87 14.31
CA GLY A 42 3.53 17.68 14.97
C GLY A 42 2.93 16.35 14.50
N TRP A 43 1.80 16.38 13.79
CA TRP A 43 1.15 15.19 13.23
C TRP A 43 1.79 14.70 11.93
N PHE A 44 2.76 15.44 11.39
CA PHE A 44 3.47 15.04 10.18
C PHE A 44 4.06 13.62 10.28
N VAL A 45 4.61 13.23 11.43
CA VAL A 45 5.16 11.88 11.64
C VAL A 45 4.07 10.81 11.54
N LEU A 46 2.88 11.05 12.11
CA LEU A 46 1.75 10.12 12.02
C LEU A 46 1.20 10.06 10.59
N LEU A 47 1.17 11.18 9.87
CA LEU A 47 0.81 11.21 8.45
C LEU A 47 1.74 10.30 7.65
N GLN A 48 3.05 10.42 7.85
CA GLN A 48 4.03 9.56 7.18
C GLN A 48 3.87 8.07 7.54
N LEU A 49 3.54 7.76 8.79
CA LEU A 49 3.25 6.40 9.23
C LEU A 49 2.00 5.83 8.53
N PHE A 50 0.88 6.56 8.54
CA PHE A 50 -0.34 6.12 7.87
C PHE A 50 -0.17 6.01 6.35
N HIS A 51 0.62 6.90 5.77
CA HIS A 51 0.96 6.83 4.35
C HIS A 51 1.77 5.57 4.04
N ALA A 52 2.76 5.22 4.86
CA ALA A 52 3.48 3.96 4.74
C ALA A 52 2.57 2.73 4.88
N LEU A 53 1.58 2.78 5.76
CA LEU A 53 0.61 1.70 5.92
C LEU A 53 -0.27 1.51 4.66
N GLN A 54 -0.64 2.59 3.96
CA GLN A 54 -1.39 2.50 2.70
C GLN A 54 -0.58 1.75 1.64
N TYR A 55 0.72 2.00 1.57
CA TYR A 55 1.63 1.36 0.62
C TYR A 55 1.95 -0.10 0.98
N LEU A 56 1.81 -0.49 2.24
CA LEU A 56 2.03 -1.86 2.70
C LEU A 56 1.17 -2.91 1.97
N ALA A 57 0.02 -2.50 1.43
CA ALA A 57 -0.84 -3.37 0.64
C ALA A 57 -0.13 -4.00 -0.57
N PHE A 58 0.85 -3.31 -1.17
CA PHE A 58 1.60 -3.81 -2.34
C PHE A 58 2.55 -4.97 -2.00
N PRO A 59 3.54 -4.83 -1.09
CA PRO A 59 4.43 -5.93 -0.72
C PRO A 59 3.66 -7.10 -0.12
N LEU A 60 2.60 -6.84 0.67
CA LEU A 60 1.73 -7.91 1.17
C LEU A 60 1.08 -8.72 0.05
N ARG A 61 0.66 -8.06 -1.04
CA ARG A 61 0.08 -8.75 -2.21
C ARG A 61 1.11 -9.57 -2.98
N VAL A 62 2.31 -9.02 -3.16
CA VAL A 62 3.42 -9.73 -3.79
C VAL A 62 3.76 -11.00 -3.00
N GLU A 63 4.02 -10.83 -1.71
CA GLU A 63 4.36 -11.93 -0.81
C GLU A 63 3.23 -12.97 -0.76
N ALA A 64 1.97 -12.55 -0.63
CA ALA A 64 0.82 -13.45 -0.59
C ALA A 64 0.68 -14.27 -1.88
N ASN A 65 0.81 -13.65 -3.05
CA ASN A 65 0.66 -14.35 -4.32
C ASN A 65 1.83 -15.34 -4.54
N GLN A 66 3.07 -14.94 -4.23
CA GLN A 66 4.24 -15.80 -4.36
C GLN A 66 4.20 -16.98 -3.37
N HIS A 67 3.86 -16.74 -2.10
CA HIS A 67 3.76 -17.81 -1.10
C HIS A 67 2.55 -18.73 -1.32
N ALA A 68 1.42 -18.21 -1.81
CA ALA A 68 0.27 -19.03 -2.17
C ALA A 68 0.58 -19.96 -3.37
N ALA A 69 1.37 -19.50 -4.34
CA ALA A 69 1.83 -20.34 -5.44
C ALA A 69 2.81 -21.44 -4.98
N ALA A 70 3.62 -21.17 -3.95
CA ALA A 70 4.65 -22.09 -3.46
C ALA A 70 4.19 -23.04 -2.33
N SER A 71 3.07 -22.78 -1.65
CA SER A 71 2.64 -23.53 -0.46
C SER A 71 1.37 -24.34 -0.67
N THR A 72 1.36 -25.57 -0.16
CA THR A 72 0.21 -26.51 -0.26
C THR A 72 -0.83 -26.38 0.86
N GLY A 73 -0.67 -25.44 1.81
CA GLY A 73 -1.52 -25.34 3.00
C GLY A 73 -2.00 -23.93 3.35
N ALA A 74 -3.30 -23.68 3.23
CA ALA A 74 -3.94 -22.39 3.51
C ALA A 74 -3.74 -21.88 4.96
N GLY A 75 -3.54 -22.77 5.93
CA GLY A 75 -3.20 -22.39 7.31
C GLY A 75 -1.79 -21.81 7.45
N ARG A 76 -0.81 -22.42 6.76
CA ARG A 76 0.60 -21.96 6.76
C ARG A 76 0.75 -20.62 6.06
N VAL A 77 0.04 -20.41 4.95
CA VAL A 77 0.02 -19.12 4.24
C VAL A 77 -0.53 -18.01 5.14
N ARG A 78 -1.63 -18.26 5.86
CA ARG A 78 -2.21 -17.25 6.78
C ARG A 78 -1.27 -16.88 7.92
N LEU A 79 -0.62 -17.87 8.54
CA LEU A 79 0.35 -17.63 9.60
C LEU A 79 1.57 -16.85 9.09
N HIS A 80 2.11 -17.23 7.93
CA HIS A 80 3.22 -16.52 7.29
C HIS A 80 2.86 -15.06 7.01
N MET A 81 1.69 -14.80 6.42
CA MET A 81 1.21 -13.43 6.17
C MET A 81 1.06 -12.62 7.46
N ALA A 82 0.56 -13.22 8.54
CA ALA A 82 0.40 -12.54 9.83
C ALA A 82 1.75 -12.17 10.45
N LEU A 83 2.71 -13.10 10.42
CA LEU A 83 4.08 -12.86 10.92
C LEU A 83 4.82 -11.84 10.05
N TYR A 84 4.68 -11.92 8.73
CA TYR A 84 5.27 -10.98 7.79
C TYR A 84 4.72 -9.56 7.98
N TYR A 85 3.39 -9.43 8.14
CA TYR A 85 2.76 -8.15 8.48
C TYR A 85 3.28 -7.59 9.80
N LEU A 86 3.33 -8.42 10.85
CA LEU A 86 3.84 -8.01 12.16
C LEU A 86 5.30 -7.56 12.07
N ALA A 87 6.14 -8.30 11.35
CA ALA A 87 7.53 -7.96 11.13
C ALA A 87 7.68 -6.60 10.42
N LEU A 88 6.89 -6.35 9.37
CA LEU A 88 6.92 -5.05 8.68
C LEU A 88 6.46 -3.90 9.57
N VAL A 89 5.43 -4.09 10.40
CA VAL A 89 4.97 -3.08 11.35
C VAL A 89 6.02 -2.80 12.42
N VAL A 90 6.66 -3.83 12.97
CA VAL A 90 7.72 -3.69 13.97
C VAL A 90 8.95 -2.99 13.39
N VAL A 91 9.42 -3.45 12.22
CA VAL A 91 10.58 -2.84 11.53
C VAL A 91 10.28 -1.40 11.15
N GLY A 92 9.10 -1.12 10.60
CA GLY A 92 8.66 0.24 10.29
C GLY A 92 8.58 1.13 11.54
N GLY A 93 8.02 0.60 12.64
CA GLY A 93 7.96 1.30 13.92
C GLY A 93 9.34 1.63 14.49
N ILE A 94 10.29 0.68 14.43
CA ILE A 94 11.69 0.91 14.82
C ILE A 94 12.34 1.96 13.93
N ALA A 95 12.11 1.93 12.61
CA ALA A 95 12.66 2.92 11.69
C ALA A 95 12.14 4.35 11.97
N PHE A 96 10.88 4.48 12.38
CA PHE A 96 10.27 5.78 12.71
C PHE A 96 10.59 6.27 14.13
N ILE A 97 10.60 5.38 15.12
CA ILE A 97 10.72 5.74 16.54
C ILE A 97 12.17 5.58 17.04
N GLY A 98 12.91 4.61 16.52
CA GLY A 98 14.30 4.35 16.92
C GLY A 98 15.21 5.59 16.82
N PRO A 99 15.20 6.34 15.71
CA PRO A 99 15.98 7.57 15.59
C PRO A 99 15.61 8.64 16.63
N SER A 100 14.33 8.77 16.99
CA SER A 100 13.89 9.75 17.99
C SER A 100 14.16 9.32 19.45
N ARG A 101 14.49 8.04 19.68
CA ARG A 101 14.84 7.50 21.01
C ARG A 101 16.34 7.35 21.24
N LEU A 102 17.12 7.13 20.19
CA LEU A 102 18.59 7.06 20.26
C LEU A 102 19.23 8.46 20.41
N VAL A 103 18.52 9.51 19.99
CA VAL A 103 18.96 10.91 20.14
C VAL A 103 18.32 11.49 21.40
N LEU A 104 18.83 11.12 22.56
CA LEU A 104 18.65 11.95 23.76
C LEU A 104 19.50 13.22 23.57
N VAL A 105 18.85 14.38 23.64
CA VAL A 105 19.42 15.75 23.75
C VAL A 105 20.33 16.24 22.60
N SER A 106 19.74 16.76 21.51
CA SER A 106 20.42 17.70 20.60
C SER A 106 19.43 18.44 19.67
N GLU A 107 19.75 19.68 19.28
CA GLU A 107 19.14 20.46 18.16
C GLU A 107 19.03 19.64 16.84
N LEU A 108 19.77 18.53 16.73
CA LEU A 108 19.79 17.62 15.58
C LEU A 108 18.60 16.63 15.51
N THR A 109 17.72 16.59 16.50
CA THR A 109 16.62 15.60 16.57
C THR A 109 15.58 15.81 15.46
N LEU A 110 15.17 17.07 15.23
CA LEU A 110 14.17 17.41 14.21
C LEU A 110 14.71 17.20 12.78
N PRO A 111 15.93 17.66 12.43
CA PRO A 111 16.53 17.39 11.12
C PRO A 111 16.71 15.89 10.83
N LEU A 112 17.14 15.09 11.80
CA LEU A 112 17.34 13.66 11.60
C LEU A 112 16.00 12.94 11.37
N ALA A 113 14.97 13.25 12.16
CA ALA A 113 13.62 12.72 11.94
C ALA A 113 13.08 13.11 10.56
N ALA A 114 13.32 14.35 10.11
CA ALA A 114 12.97 14.82 8.78
C ALA A 114 13.74 14.08 7.67
N MET A 115 15.04 13.82 7.85
CA MET A 115 15.85 13.04 6.90
C MET A 115 15.37 11.59 6.78
N VAL A 116 15.05 10.94 7.90
CA VAL A 116 14.47 9.59 7.91
C VAL A 116 13.11 9.60 7.20
N ALA A 117 12.25 10.57 7.52
CA ALA A 117 10.97 10.72 6.85
C ALA A 117 11.14 10.95 5.33
N MET A 118 12.12 11.75 4.91
CA MET A 118 12.46 11.96 3.49
C MET A 118 12.97 10.69 2.83
N GLY A 119 13.84 9.91 3.49
CA GLY A 119 14.30 8.61 2.99
C GLY A 119 13.16 7.63 2.78
N ILE A 120 12.19 7.62 3.69
CA ILE A 120 10.98 6.80 3.57
C ILE A 120 10.07 7.28 2.42
N ASN A 121 9.89 8.59 2.26
CA ASN A 121 9.17 9.14 1.10
C ASN A 121 9.85 8.78 -0.23
N LEU A 122 11.19 8.83 -0.27
CA LEU A 122 11.97 8.45 -1.46
C LEU A 122 11.78 6.95 -1.77
N HIS A 123 11.76 6.09 -0.74
CA HIS A 123 11.48 4.67 -0.89
C HIS A 123 10.08 4.41 -1.48
N GLN A 124 9.06 5.15 -1.03
CA GLN A 124 7.71 5.04 -1.57
C GLN A 124 7.62 5.47 -3.03
N TYR A 125 8.36 6.51 -3.44
CA TYR A 125 8.48 6.88 -4.85
C TYR A 125 9.05 5.74 -5.72
N PHE A 126 9.99 4.95 -5.19
CA PHE A 126 10.49 3.76 -5.91
C PHE A 126 9.43 2.65 -6.03
N ILE A 127 8.61 2.43 -4.99
CA ILE A 127 7.47 1.49 -5.05
C ILE A 127 6.44 1.95 -6.06
N ASP A 128 6.15 3.26 -6.13
CA ASP A 128 5.33 3.83 -7.19
C ASP A 128 5.95 3.54 -8.56
N GLY A 129 7.27 3.68 -8.72
CA GLY A 129 8.02 3.29 -9.91
C GLY A 129 7.75 1.86 -10.40
N VAL A 130 7.53 0.91 -9.48
CA VAL A 130 7.15 -0.47 -9.81
C VAL A 130 5.69 -0.56 -10.29
N LEU A 131 4.79 0.30 -9.77
CA LEU A 131 3.42 0.43 -10.27
C LEU A 131 3.39 0.84 -11.76
N TRP A 132 4.31 1.72 -12.19
CA TRP A 132 4.44 2.08 -13.61
C TRP A 132 4.89 0.91 -14.49
N LYS A 133 5.49 -0.13 -13.90
CA LYS A 133 5.88 -1.38 -14.56
C LYS A 133 4.78 -2.45 -14.55
N ILE A 134 3.51 -2.12 -14.27
CA ILE A 134 2.39 -3.08 -14.39
C ILE A 134 2.30 -3.76 -15.78
N ARG A 135 2.88 -3.16 -16.82
CA ARG A 135 2.98 -3.79 -18.15
C ARG A 135 3.96 -4.96 -18.21
N ASN A 136 4.93 -5.03 -17.29
CA ASN A 136 5.82 -6.18 -17.15
C ASN A 136 4.99 -7.38 -16.63
N PRO A 137 4.97 -8.52 -17.36
CA PRO A 137 4.19 -9.68 -16.97
C PRO A 137 4.55 -10.21 -15.58
N GLU A 138 5.82 -10.21 -15.19
CA GLU A 138 6.27 -10.70 -13.88
C GLU A 138 5.72 -9.83 -12.74
N VAL A 139 5.82 -8.51 -12.87
CA VAL A 139 5.29 -7.55 -11.88
C VAL A 139 3.77 -7.68 -11.79
N ARG A 140 3.09 -7.84 -12.93
CA ARG A 140 1.64 -8.00 -12.99
C ARG A 140 1.18 -9.29 -12.33
N GLU A 141 1.87 -10.40 -12.56
CA GLU A 141 1.58 -11.69 -11.94
C GLU A 141 1.83 -11.64 -10.42
N ALA A 142 2.97 -11.10 -10.00
CA ALA A 142 3.29 -10.92 -8.59
C ALA A 142 2.22 -10.09 -7.86
N LEU A 143 1.67 -9.04 -8.46
CA LEU A 143 0.65 -8.19 -7.83
C LEU A 143 -0.79 -8.73 -7.95
N PHE A 144 -1.16 -9.27 -9.10
CA PHE A 144 -2.54 -9.59 -9.47
C PHE A 144 -2.80 -11.08 -9.71
N GLY A 145 -1.86 -11.99 -9.41
CA GLY A 145 -2.02 -13.43 -9.63
C GLY A 145 -3.30 -14.02 -9.03
N HIS A 146 -3.72 -13.53 -7.86
CA HIS A 146 -5.00 -13.91 -7.23
C HIS A 146 -6.25 -13.69 -8.10
N LEU A 147 -6.22 -12.75 -9.05
CA LEU A 147 -7.36 -12.52 -9.98
C LEU A 147 -7.42 -13.59 -11.07
N GLN A 148 -6.28 -14.18 -11.45
CA GLN A 148 -6.23 -15.26 -12.44
C GLN A 148 -6.74 -16.57 -11.84
N LEU A 149 -6.37 -16.86 -10.59
CA LEU A 149 -6.89 -17.99 -9.82
C LEU A 149 -8.41 -17.91 -9.59
N ALA A 150 -8.96 -16.70 -9.41
CA ALA A 150 -10.40 -16.49 -9.27
C ALA A 150 -11.15 -16.69 -10.60
N GLY A 151 -10.51 -16.44 -11.75
CA GLY A 151 -11.09 -16.60 -13.08
C GLY A 151 -11.15 -18.05 -13.56
N SER A 152 -10.21 -18.90 -13.15
CA SER A 152 -10.18 -20.34 -13.50
C SER A 152 -11.16 -21.19 -12.69
N ALA A 153 -11.77 -20.64 -11.63
CA ALA A 153 -12.80 -21.28 -10.82
C ALA A 153 -14.25 -20.98 -11.29
N GLY A 154 -14.43 -20.27 -12.40
CA GLY A 154 -15.75 -19.98 -12.98
C GLY A 154 -16.38 -21.20 -13.67
N PRO A 155 -17.72 -21.32 -13.72
CA PRO A 155 -18.39 -22.47 -14.30
C PRO A 155 -18.03 -22.64 -15.78
N THR A 156 -17.60 -23.84 -16.14
CA THR A 156 -17.35 -24.28 -17.52
C THR A 156 -18.58 -23.94 -18.37
N PRO A 157 -18.44 -23.19 -19.49
CA PRO A 157 -19.59 -22.89 -20.33
C PRO A 157 -20.10 -24.20 -20.90
N SER A 158 -21.34 -24.58 -20.55
CA SER A 158 -22.02 -25.71 -21.16
C SER A 158 -22.09 -25.45 -22.66
N ARG A 159 -21.32 -26.21 -23.45
CA ARG A 159 -21.52 -26.29 -24.91
C ARG A 159 -22.97 -26.70 -25.13
N ARG A 160 -23.79 -25.77 -25.61
CA ARG A 160 -25.05 -26.13 -26.27
C ARG A 160 -24.69 -26.64 -27.65
N HIS A 161 -25.05 -27.90 -27.90
CA HIS A 161 -25.09 -28.52 -29.21
C HIS A 161 -26.16 -27.87 -30.08
#